data_AF-A0A8T5I240-F1
#
_entry.id   AF-A0A8T5I240-F1
#
_cell.length_a   1.000
_cell.length_b   1.000
_cell.length_c   1.000
_cell.angle_alpha   90.00
_cell.angle_beta   90.00
_cell.angle_gamma   90.00
#
_symmetry.space_group_name_H-M   'P 1'
#
loop_
_entity.id
_entity.type
_entity.pdbx_description
1 polymer ?
#
loop_
_entity_poly.entity_id
_entity_poly.type
_entity_poly.pdbx_seq_one_letter_code
_entity_poly.pdbx_strand_id
1 'polypeptide(L)'
;MQNSNKILQLFGIPFTALLSTIFALLLLSFPIGIYVVFESEIGGDINYDYPITHLDIFEKTSIYQSPLDISIGDVFVVLWMFYLVIFVIAILGPKETFLKSVSSIISVGKYTSKLNYMLVITQWLSILIFISALINLVQESFGIVTVPPLGDNNLIQFFYVSLAPLLEEFIFRIILVGIPLFALYSHRSSVRYFLKCLWSPSSLNLLDSKKAILLIIFVGLLFGFAHIAFGDSWSEGKF
;
A
#
# COMPACT_ATOMS: atom_id res chain seq x y z
N MET A 1 -40.50 -7.22 -2.42
CA MET A 1 -40.08 -6.38 -1.28
C MET A 1 -38.82 -7.00 -0.70
N GLN A 2 -37.68 -6.31 -0.78
CA GLN A 2 -36.42 -6.82 -0.23
C GLN A 2 -36.40 -6.53 1.27
N ASN A 3 -36.38 -7.58 2.09
CA ASN A 3 -36.37 -7.45 3.54
C ASN A 3 -35.08 -6.73 3.97
N SER A 4 -35.20 -5.45 4.35
CA SER A 4 -34.10 -4.69 4.93
C SER A 4 -33.73 -5.32 6.28
N ASN A 5 -32.47 -5.71 6.42
CA ASN A 5 -31.96 -6.22 7.68
C ASN A 5 -31.53 -5.04 8.56
N LYS A 6 -32.46 -4.55 9.39
CA LYS A 6 -32.29 -3.35 10.22
C LYS A 6 -31.07 -3.40 11.15
N ILE A 7 -30.66 -4.59 11.60
CA ILE A 7 -29.47 -4.79 12.44
C ILE A 7 -28.20 -4.51 11.63
N LEU A 8 -28.13 -5.05 10.39
CA LEU A 8 -27.03 -4.77 9.47
C LEU A 8 -26.98 -3.29 9.06
N GLN A 9 -28.12 -2.61 8.96
CA GLN A 9 -28.14 -1.16 8.70
C GLN A 9 -27.61 -0.36 9.89
N LEU A 10 -27.99 -0.72 11.12
CA LEU A 10 -27.54 -0.02 12.34
C LEU A 10 -26.02 -0.03 12.49
N PHE A 11 -25.36 -1.17 12.26
CA PHE A 11 -23.90 -1.27 12.27
C PHE A 11 -23.25 -0.87 10.93
N GLY A 12 -24.00 -0.94 9.83
CA GLY A 12 -23.54 -0.55 8.50
C GLY A 12 -23.29 0.94 8.36
N ILE A 13 -24.04 1.79 9.05
CA ILE A 13 -23.85 3.26 9.05
C ILE A 13 -22.48 3.67 9.63
N PRO A 14 -22.12 3.34 10.89
CA PRO A 14 -20.81 3.71 11.43
C PRO A 14 -19.65 3.07 10.66
N PHE A 15 -19.83 1.84 10.18
CA PHE A 15 -18.84 1.17 9.34
C PHE A 15 -18.62 1.92 8.02
N THR A 16 -19.69 2.27 7.29
CA THR A 16 -19.58 3.02 6.02
C THR A 16 -19.08 4.45 6.22
N ALA A 17 -19.38 5.07 7.35
CA ALA A 17 -18.79 6.36 7.72
C ALA A 17 -17.26 6.26 7.85
N LEU A 18 -16.75 5.25 8.56
CA LEU A 18 -15.31 5.00 8.67
C LEU A 18 -14.66 4.77 7.30
N LEU A 19 -15.26 3.91 6.46
CA LEU A 19 -14.76 3.66 5.10
C LEU A 19 -14.73 4.94 4.25
N SER A 20 -15.76 5.78 4.37
CA SER A 20 -15.86 7.04 3.63
C SER A 20 -14.85 8.08 4.11
N THR A 21 -14.57 8.14 5.42
CA THR A 21 -13.51 9.00 5.97
C THR A 21 -12.15 8.60 5.43
N ILE A 22 -11.81 7.31 5.46
CA ILE A 22 -10.54 6.81 4.91
C ILE A 22 -10.45 7.08 3.42
N PHE A 23 -11.55 6.87 2.68
CA PHE A 23 -11.61 7.24 1.27
C PHE A 23 -11.32 8.72 1.02
N ALA A 24 -11.91 9.62 1.83
CA ALA A 24 -11.65 11.05 1.72
C ALA A 24 -10.19 11.39 2.00
N LEU A 25 -9.57 10.76 3.01
CA LEU A 25 -8.14 10.92 3.29
C LEU A 25 -7.26 10.47 2.11
N LEU A 26 -7.58 9.33 1.50
CA LEU A 26 -6.88 8.84 0.30
C LEU A 26 -7.08 9.75 -0.91
N LEU A 27 -8.24 10.39 -1.04
CA LEU A 27 -8.50 11.34 -2.13
C LEU A 27 -7.72 12.64 -1.92
N LEU A 28 -7.72 13.17 -0.69
CA LEU A 28 -7.06 14.41 -0.33
C LEU A 28 -5.53 14.27 -0.32
N SER A 29 -4.98 13.07 -0.15
CA SER A 29 -3.53 12.86 -0.18
C SER A 29 -2.91 13.22 -1.53
N PHE A 30 -3.64 13.13 -2.65
CA PHE A 30 -3.13 13.48 -3.98
C PHE A 30 -2.76 14.98 -4.11
N PRO A 31 -3.69 15.94 -3.89
CA PRO A 31 -3.35 17.35 -3.93
C PRO A 31 -2.39 17.77 -2.79
N ILE A 32 -2.52 17.17 -1.61
CA ILE A 32 -1.60 17.43 -0.49
C ILE A 32 -0.17 17.00 -0.87
N GLY A 33 0.01 15.85 -1.51
CA GLY A 33 1.33 15.36 -1.91
C GLY A 33 2.03 16.31 -2.89
N ILE A 34 1.30 16.86 -3.87
CA ILE A 34 1.85 17.87 -4.79
C ILE A 34 2.28 19.11 -4.01
N TYR A 35 1.40 19.63 -3.15
CA TYR A 35 1.71 20.81 -2.34
C TYR A 35 2.95 20.58 -1.46
N VAL A 36 3.04 19.43 -0.78
CA VAL A 36 4.17 19.09 0.08
C VAL A 36 5.50 19.07 -0.69
N VAL A 37 5.53 18.49 -1.89
CA VAL A 37 6.78 18.36 -2.65
C VAL A 37 7.21 19.64 -3.34
N PHE A 38 6.27 20.39 -3.92
CA PHE A 38 6.60 21.52 -4.80
C PHE A 38 6.44 22.90 -4.16
N GLU A 39 5.52 23.05 -3.21
CA GLU A 39 5.17 24.36 -2.64
C GLU A 39 5.60 24.51 -1.19
N SER A 40 5.84 23.40 -0.48
CA SER A 40 6.22 23.44 0.92
C SER A 40 7.74 23.43 1.12
N GLU A 41 8.21 24.10 2.16
CA GLU A 41 9.62 24.11 2.58
C GLU A 41 9.98 22.89 3.46
N ILE A 42 9.29 21.75 3.28
CA ILE A 42 9.47 20.57 4.12
C ILE A 42 10.93 20.07 4.15
N GLY A 43 11.66 20.24 3.05
CA GLY A 43 13.06 19.84 2.93
C GLY A 43 14.08 20.89 3.34
N GLY A 44 13.68 22.09 3.78
CA GLY A 44 14.61 23.17 4.14
C GLY A 44 15.56 23.51 2.98
N ASP A 45 16.85 23.19 3.12
CA ASP A 45 17.88 23.44 2.10
C ASP A 45 17.75 22.52 0.87
N ILE A 46 17.00 21.43 0.97
CA ILE A 46 16.75 20.47 -0.12
C ILE A 46 15.34 20.70 -0.66
N ASN A 47 15.21 20.82 -1.98
CA ASN A 47 13.94 21.01 -2.67
C ASN A 47 13.71 19.91 -3.74
N TYR A 48 12.63 20.05 -4.51
CA TYR A 48 12.25 19.06 -5.53
C TYR A 48 13.28 18.92 -6.66
N ASP A 49 14.17 19.90 -6.89
CA ASP A 49 15.23 19.85 -7.90
C ASP A 49 16.44 19.01 -7.47
N TYR A 50 16.44 18.47 -6.24
CA TYR A 50 17.55 17.67 -5.73
C TYR A 50 17.80 16.44 -6.62
N PRO A 51 19.06 16.20 -7.07
CA PRO A 51 19.36 15.09 -7.96
C PRO A 51 19.08 13.74 -7.29
N ILE A 52 18.33 12.88 -7.97
CA ILE A 52 17.99 11.56 -7.42
C ILE A 52 19.24 10.67 -7.24
N THR A 53 20.28 10.90 -8.04
CA THR A 53 21.56 10.18 -7.97
C THR A 53 22.34 10.46 -6.68
N HIS A 54 21.95 11.48 -5.91
CA HIS A 54 22.59 11.84 -4.63
C HIS A 54 21.88 11.21 -3.42
N LEU A 55 20.85 10.38 -3.65
CA LEU A 55 20.17 9.64 -2.58
C LEU A 55 21.00 8.43 -2.12
N ASP A 56 20.92 8.11 -0.83
CA ASP A 56 21.66 7.00 -0.19
C ASP A 56 21.43 5.64 -0.86
N ILE A 57 20.25 5.43 -1.45
CA ILE A 57 19.93 4.21 -2.20
C ILE A 57 20.92 3.97 -3.37
N PHE A 58 21.55 5.03 -3.88
CA PHE A 58 22.55 4.95 -4.93
C PHE A 58 23.98 4.92 -4.42
N GLU A 59 24.26 5.19 -3.15
CA GLU A 59 25.62 5.39 -2.60
C GLU A 59 26.63 4.30 -3.00
N LYS A 60 26.19 3.04 -3.05
CA LYS A 60 27.02 1.87 -3.39
C LYS A 60 26.97 1.49 -4.88
N THR A 61 26.40 2.33 -5.72
CA THR A 61 26.21 2.07 -7.15
C THR A 61 27.09 3.01 -7.98
N SER A 62 27.42 2.61 -9.22
CA SER A 62 28.14 3.46 -10.17
C SER A 62 27.35 4.69 -10.64
N ILE A 63 26.10 4.82 -10.20
CA ILE A 63 25.18 5.90 -10.56
C ILE A 63 25.22 7.01 -9.51
N TYR A 64 25.79 6.76 -8.32
CA TYR A 64 25.92 7.76 -7.27
C TYR A 64 26.64 9.01 -7.79
N GLN A 65 26.03 10.18 -7.59
CA GLN A 65 26.57 11.47 -8.05
C GLN A 65 26.86 11.54 -9.56
N SER A 66 26.25 10.66 -10.35
CA SER A 66 26.27 10.75 -11.81
C SER A 66 25.56 12.03 -12.27
N PRO A 67 26.02 12.69 -13.35
CA PRO A 67 25.45 13.94 -13.87
C PRO A 67 24.12 13.72 -14.62
N LEU A 68 23.28 12.79 -14.16
CA LEU A 68 21.95 12.59 -14.70
C LEU A 68 21.05 13.74 -14.25
N ASP A 69 20.39 14.37 -15.21
CA ASP A 69 19.46 15.47 -14.98
C ASP A 69 18.07 14.92 -14.64
N ILE A 70 17.99 14.21 -13.51
CA ILE A 70 16.75 13.65 -12.97
C ILE A 70 16.65 14.05 -11.51
N SER A 71 15.60 14.80 -11.18
CA SER A 71 15.34 15.28 -9.83
C SER A 71 14.41 14.37 -9.04
N ILE A 72 14.34 14.57 -7.72
CA ILE A 72 13.32 13.94 -6.86
C ILE A 72 11.90 14.31 -7.35
N GLY A 73 11.68 15.56 -7.77
CA GLY A 73 10.41 16.05 -8.28
C GLY A 73 9.93 15.27 -9.51
N ASP A 74 10.83 15.02 -10.46
CA ASP A 74 10.51 14.25 -11.68
C ASP A 74 10.01 12.84 -11.35
N VAL A 75 10.74 12.15 -10.48
CA VAL A 75 10.38 10.78 -10.08
C VAL A 75 9.13 10.77 -9.21
N PHE A 76 8.94 11.77 -8.35
CA PHE A 76 7.72 11.93 -7.58
C PHE A 76 6.49 12.09 -8.47
N VAL A 77 6.56 12.87 -9.55
CA VAL A 77 5.43 13.02 -10.51
C VAL A 77 5.08 11.67 -11.15
N VAL A 78 6.09 10.88 -11.53
CA VAL A 78 5.86 9.53 -12.08
C VAL A 78 5.17 8.62 -11.05
N LEU A 79 5.64 8.63 -9.80
CA LEU A 79 5.04 7.87 -8.70
C LEU A 79 3.60 8.33 -8.42
N TRP A 80 3.36 9.64 -8.36
CA TRP A 80 2.05 10.24 -8.13
C TRP A 80 1.06 9.85 -9.22
N MET A 81 1.47 9.94 -10.50
CA MET A 81 0.67 9.51 -11.65
C MET A 81 0.33 8.03 -11.58
N PHE A 82 1.30 7.19 -11.21
CA PHE A 82 1.09 5.76 -11.03
C PHE A 82 0.03 5.45 -9.97
N TYR A 83 0.15 6.07 -8.78
CA TYR A 83 -0.83 5.90 -7.71
C TYR A 83 -2.21 6.43 -8.10
N LEU A 84 -2.28 7.55 -8.83
CA LEU A 84 -3.54 8.11 -9.30
C LEU A 84 -4.28 7.12 -10.21
N VAL A 85 -3.56 6.51 -11.17
CA VAL A 85 -4.14 5.51 -12.07
C VAL A 85 -4.71 4.32 -11.29
N ILE A 86 -3.94 3.76 -10.35
CA ILE A 86 -4.42 2.64 -9.52
C ILE A 86 -5.62 3.06 -8.67
N PHE A 87 -5.60 4.27 -8.13
CA PHE A 87 -6.70 4.80 -7.34
C PHE A 87 -7.99 4.93 -8.14
N VAL A 88 -7.96 5.45 -9.38
CA VAL A 88 -9.20 5.51 -10.19
C VAL A 88 -9.68 4.11 -10.58
N ILE A 89 -8.77 3.16 -10.89
CA ILE A 89 -9.13 1.76 -11.11
C ILE A 89 -9.85 1.20 -9.87
N ALA A 90 -9.34 1.49 -8.68
CA ALA A 90 -9.91 1.01 -7.43
C ALA A 90 -11.29 1.60 -7.15
N ILE A 91 -11.50 2.89 -7.41
CA ILE A 91 -12.80 3.57 -7.29
C ILE A 91 -13.83 2.97 -8.23
N LEU A 92 -13.47 2.81 -9.50
CA LEU A 92 -14.39 2.30 -10.52
C LEU A 92 -14.79 0.85 -10.23
N GLY A 93 -13.85 0.07 -9.70
CA GLY A 93 -14.06 -1.31 -9.28
C GLY A 93 -14.35 -2.27 -10.44
N PRO A 94 -14.31 -3.58 -10.20
CA PRO A 94 -14.51 -4.58 -11.25
C PRO A 94 -15.98 -4.73 -11.67
N LYS A 95 -16.93 -4.31 -10.83
CA LYS A 95 -18.37 -4.48 -11.07
C LYS A 95 -19.16 -3.21 -10.80
N GLU A 96 -18.86 -2.54 -9.69
CA GLU A 96 -19.55 -1.31 -9.28
C GLU A 96 -18.56 -0.30 -8.70
N THR A 97 -18.92 0.97 -8.82
CA THR A 97 -18.17 2.09 -8.24
C THR A 97 -18.30 2.12 -6.72
N PHE A 98 -17.29 2.66 -6.03
CA PHE A 98 -17.26 2.80 -4.57
C PHE A 98 -18.55 3.44 -4.00
N LEU A 99 -19.00 4.57 -4.57
CA LEU A 99 -20.20 5.29 -4.11
C LEU A 99 -21.47 4.43 -4.18
N LYS A 100 -21.65 3.65 -5.25
CA LYS A 100 -22.78 2.72 -5.38
C LYS A 100 -22.73 1.64 -4.31
N SER A 101 -21.55 1.08 -4.05
CA SER A 101 -21.42 0.02 -3.06
C SER A 101 -21.62 0.53 -1.62
N VAL A 102 -21.13 1.72 -1.27
CA VAL A 102 -21.43 2.39 0.01
C VAL A 102 -22.93 2.68 0.14
N SER A 103 -23.55 3.24 -0.90
CA SER A 103 -24.98 3.53 -0.94
C SER A 103 -25.82 2.27 -0.73
N SER A 104 -25.45 1.14 -1.33
CA SER A 104 -26.14 -0.15 -1.15
C SER A 104 -26.10 -0.65 0.30
N ILE A 105 -24.98 -0.47 1.00
CA ILE A 105 -24.84 -0.86 2.40
C ILE A 105 -25.77 -0.01 3.27
N ILE A 106 -25.77 1.31 3.08
CA ILE A 106 -26.60 2.24 3.86
C ILE A 106 -28.09 2.01 3.61
N SER A 107 -28.50 1.94 2.33
CA SER A 107 -29.91 1.94 1.95
C SER A 107 -30.60 0.57 2.05
N VAL A 108 -29.89 -0.53 1.75
CA VAL A 108 -30.48 -1.88 1.68
C VAL A 108 -29.86 -2.84 2.70
N GLY A 109 -28.77 -2.45 3.38
CA GLY A 109 -28.05 -3.35 4.29
C GLY A 109 -27.34 -4.49 3.57
N LYS A 110 -27.10 -4.36 2.25
CA LYS A 110 -26.42 -5.38 1.44
C LYS A 110 -24.93 -5.11 1.39
N TYR A 111 -24.18 -5.99 2.01
CA TYR A 111 -22.73 -5.98 1.99
C TYR A 111 -22.17 -7.05 1.05
N THR A 112 -21.51 -6.63 -0.02
CA THR A 112 -20.82 -7.51 -0.96
C THR A 112 -19.46 -6.92 -1.33
N SER A 113 -18.45 -7.22 -0.51
CA SER A 113 -17.08 -6.71 -0.67
C SER A 113 -16.42 -7.06 -2.03
N LYS A 114 -16.88 -8.12 -2.70
CA LYS A 114 -16.35 -8.56 -4.01
C LYS A 114 -16.75 -7.66 -5.20
N LEU A 115 -17.52 -6.60 -4.98
CA LEU A 115 -18.02 -5.74 -6.08
C LEU A 115 -17.10 -4.55 -6.40
N ASN A 116 -16.30 -4.09 -5.44
CA ASN A 116 -15.49 -2.89 -5.58
C ASN A 116 -14.14 -3.03 -4.85
N TYR A 117 -13.04 -2.65 -5.50
CA TYR A 117 -11.70 -2.75 -4.92
C TYR A 117 -11.49 -1.74 -3.78
N MET A 118 -11.96 -0.50 -3.94
CA MET A 118 -11.82 0.54 -2.92
C MET A 118 -12.52 0.18 -1.61
N LEU A 119 -13.66 -0.51 -1.65
CA LEU A 119 -14.30 -1.05 -0.43
C LEU A 119 -13.39 -2.02 0.33
N VAL A 120 -12.72 -2.92 -0.39
CA VAL A 120 -11.80 -3.89 0.22
C VAL A 120 -10.57 -3.19 0.79
N ILE A 121 -10.01 -2.23 0.06
CA ILE A 121 -8.84 -1.44 0.49
C ILE A 121 -9.18 -0.65 1.76
N THR A 122 -10.25 0.13 1.75
CA THR A 122 -10.68 0.93 2.91
C THR A 122 -11.04 0.06 4.11
N GLN A 123 -11.63 -1.13 3.90
CA GLN A 123 -11.90 -2.08 4.96
C GLN A 123 -10.61 -2.58 5.62
N TRP A 124 -9.65 -3.05 4.83
CA TRP A 124 -8.37 -3.54 5.36
C TRP A 124 -7.56 -2.43 6.01
N LEU A 125 -7.52 -1.25 5.40
CA LEU A 125 -6.86 -0.08 5.98
C LEU A 125 -7.49 0.33 7.32
N SER A 126 -8.82 0.23 7.46
CA SER A 126 -9.50 0.44 8.75
C SER A 126 -9.01 -0.53 9.82
N ILE A 127 -8.87 -1.81 9.47
CA ILE A 127 -8.39 -2.86 10.38
C ILE A 127 -6.93 -2.57 10.77
N LEU A 128 -6.09 -2.20 9.81
CA LEU A 128 -4.68 -1.90 10.05
C LEU A 128 -4.50 -0.67 10.95
N ILE A 129 -5.24 0.42 10.70
CA ILE A 129 -5.23 1.61 11.56
C ILE A 129 -5.65 1.26 12.98
N PHE A 130 -6.73 0.46 13.12
CA PHE A 130 -7.21 0.03 14.43
C PHE A 130 -6.16 -0.82 15.18
N ILE A 131 -5.57 -1.81 14.51
CA ILE A 131 -4.53 -2.67 15.10
C ILE A 131 -3.28 -1.84 15.46
N SER A 132 -2.86 -0.93 14.59
CA SER A 132 -1.72 -0.05 14.84
C SER A 132 -1.96 0.84 16.06
N ALA A 133 -3.14 1.45 16.18
CA ALA A 133 -3.52 2.23 17.36
C ALA A 133 -3.55 1.39 18.64
N LEU A 134 -4.03 0.14 18.56
CA LEU A 134 -4.04 -0.78 19.69
C LEU A 134 -2.62 -1.16 20.13
N ILE A 135 -1.74 -1.46 19.17
CA ILE A 135 -0.34 -1.78 19.46
C ILE A 135 0.34 -0.57 20.10
N ASN A 136 0.16 0.63 19.54
CA ASN A 136 0.74 1.85 20.09
C ASN A 136 0.27 2.11 21.53
N LEU A 137 -1.03 1.94 21.80
CA LEU A 137 -1.58 2.06 23.16
C LEU A 137 -0.91 1.09 24.15
N VAL A 138 -0.77 -0.18 23.75
CA VAL A 138 -0.11 -1.19 24.58
C VAL A 138 1.36 -0.83 24.79
N GLN A 139 2.09 -0.44 23.75
CA GLN A 139 3.51 -0.09 23.84
C GLN A 139 3.76 1.12 24.75
N GLU A 140 2.97 2.18 24.58
CA GLU A 140 3.07 3.37 25.41
C GLU A 140 2.76 3.07 26.89
N SER A 141 1.89 2.10 27.17
CA SER A 141 1.63 1.64 28.55
C SER A 141 2.84 0.99 29.23
N PHE A 142 3.80 0.48 28.44
CA PHE A 142 5.09 -0.03 28.89
C PHE A 142 6.23 0.99 28.74
N GLY A 143 5.93 2.25 28.40
CA GLY A 143 6.93 3.31 28.20
C GLY A 143 7.72 3.19 26.89
N ILE A 144 7.23 2.40 25.93
CA ILE A 144 7.85 2.19 24.62
C ILE A 144 7.17 3.13 23.63
N VAL A 145 7.92 4.05 23.01
CA VAL A 145 7.37 5.09 22.13
C VAL A 145 7.72 4.78 20.68
N THR A 146 6.74 4.87 19.78
CA THR A 146 6.99 4.75 18.34
C THR A 146 7.64 6.03 17.81
N VAL A 147 8.72 5.91 17.04
CA VAL A 147 9.44 7.06 16.46
C VAL A 147 9.22 7.05 14.95
N PRO A 148 8.96 8.21 14.33
CA PRO A 148 8.78 8.32 12.88
C PRO A 148 10.08 8.02 12.14
N PRO A 149 9.99 7.96 10.80
CA PRO A 149 11.17 7.84 9.99
C PRO A 149 12.31 8.84 10.32
N LEU A 150 13.47 8.42 10.84
CA LEU A 150 14.78 9.05 10.82
C LEU A 150 15.16 9.18 9.34
N GLY A 151 14.89 10.36 8.81
CA GLY A 151 15.60 10.89 7.66
C GLY A 151 16.36 12.13 8.10
N ASP A 152 17.57 12.32 7.59
CA ASP A 152 18.30 13.58 7.77
C ASP A 152 17.54 14.77 7.15
N ASN A 153 16.66 14.48 6.19
CA ASN A 153 15.80 15.45 5.52
C ASN A 153 14.37 14.94 5.32
N ASN A 154 13.38 15.75 5.70
CA ASN A 154 11.97 15.35 5.63
C ASN A 154 11.44 15.17 4.19
N LEU A 155 11.96 15.91 3.20
CA LEU A 155 11.56 15.75 1.80
C LEU A 155 12.04 14.41 1.25
N ILE A 156 13.31 14.07 1.51
CA ILE A 156 13.90 12.78 1.13
C ILE A 156 13.16 11.64 1.83
N GLN A 157 12.87 11.80 3.13
CA GLN A 157 12.11 10.84 3.90
C GLN A 157 10.69 10.64 3.32
N PHE A 158 9.97 11.72 3.02
CA PHE A 158 8.65 11.65 2.40
C PHE A 158 8.70 10.92 1.05
N PHE A 159 9.73 11.18 0.25
CA PHE A 159 9.98 10.48 -1.01
C PHE A 159 10.20 8.97 -0.80
N TYR A 160 11.06 8.59 0.15
CA TYR A 160 11.30 7.17 0.45
C TYR A 160 10.06 6.46 0.98
N VAL A 161 9.29 7.09 1.87
CA VAL A 161 8.02 6.53 2.35
C VAL A 161 7.01 6.38 1.21
N SER A 162 7.01 7.29 0.23
CA SER A 162 6.14 7.19 -0.96
C SER A 162 6.59 6.09 -1.93
N LEU A 163 7.88 5.82 -2.01
CA LEU A 163 8.48 4.79 -2.88
C LEU A 163 8.39 3.39 -2.26
N ALA A 164 8.51 3.27 -0.93
CA ALA A 164 8.59 2.00 -0.21
C ALA A 164 7.48 1.01 -0.57
N PRO A 165 6.18 1.37 -0.64
CA PRO A 165 5.13 0.43 -1.00
C PRO A 165 5.33 -0.24 -2.37
N LEU A 166 5.92 0.45 -3.35
CA LEU A 166 6.19 -0.13 -4.67
C LEU A 166 7.37 -1.11 -4.63
N LEU A 167 8.42 -0.76 -3.89
CA LEU A 167 9.57 -1.65 -3.70
C LEU A 167 9.14 -2.91 -2.96
N GLU A 168 8.33 -2.77 -1.91
CA GLU A 168 7.76 -3.89 -1.17
C GLU A 168 6.87 -4.76 -2.05
N GLU A 169 5.92 -4.19 -2.80
CA GLU A 169 5.09 -4.98 -3.74
C GLU A 169 5.93 -5.69 -4.80
N PHE A 170 7.00 -5.06 -5.31
CA PHE A 170 7.89 -5.69 -6.27
C PHE A 170 8.63 -6.90 -5.65
N ILE A 171 9.23 -6.73 -4.48
CA ILE A 171 10.01 -7.79 -3.81
C ILE A 171 9.08 -8.89 -3.30
N PHE A 172 8.05 -8.55 -2.51
CA PHE A 172 7.21 -9.55 -1.86
C PHE A 172 6.22 -10.18 -2.82
N ARG A 173 5.47 -9.38 -3.55
CA ARG A 173 4.38 -9.90 -4.37
C ARG A 173 4.85 -10.46 -5.69
N ILE A 174 5.81 -9.83 -6.36
CA ILE A 174 6.29 -10.32 -7.66
C ILE A 174 7.38 -11.37 -7.46
N ILE A 175 8.47 -11.04 -6.76
CA ILE A 175 9.64 -11.93 -6.66
C ILE A 175 9.37 -13.11 -5.72
N LEU A 176 8.96 -12.86 -4.47
CA LEU A 176 8.91 -13.91 -3.45
C LEU A 176 7.63 -14.75 -3.49
N VAL A 177 6.49 -14.18 -3.89
CA VAL A 177 5.22 -14.92 -3.97
C VAL A 177 4.84 -15.23 -5.42
N GLY A 178 4.82 -14.23 -6.29
CA GLY A 178 4.31 -14.33 -7.66
C GLY A 178 5.07 -15.33 -8.52
N ILE A 179 6.40 -15.17 -8.63
CA ILE A 179 7.25 -16.07 -9.43
C ILE A 179 7.16 -17.52 -8.92
N PRO A 180 7.32 -17.82 -7.61
CA PRO A 180 7.22 -19.20 -7.13
C PRO A 180 5.83 -19.82 -7.32
N LEU A 181 4.74 -19.08 -7.06
CA LEU A 181 3.39 -19.59 -7.34
C LEU A 181 3.20 -19.88 -8.83
N PHE A 182 3.66 -18.99 -9.71
CA PHE A 182 3.55 -19.22 -11.14
C PHE A 182 4.37 -20.45 -11.57
N ALA A 183 5.59 -20.61 -11.08
CA ALA A 183 6.43 -21.76 -11.37
C ALA A 183 5.79 -23.08 -10.89
N LEU A 184 5.15 -23.07 -9.72
CA LEU A 184 4.51 -24.27 -9.14
C LEU A 184 3.22 -24.68 -9.87
N TYR A 185 2.45 -23.75 -10.43
CA TYR A 185 1.07 -24.02 -10.88
C TYR A 185 0.76 -23.67 -12.34
N SER A 186 1.58 -22.86 -13.02
CA SER A 186 1.22 -22.32 -14.34
C SER A 186 1.15 -23.38 -15.44
N HIS A 187 1.97 -24.44 -15.36
CA HIS A 187 2.20 -25.43 -16.43
C HIS A 187 2.54 -24.82 -17.82
N ARG A 188 2.64 -23.50 -17.94
CA ARG A 188 2.85 -22.72 -19.17
C ARG A 188 3.91 -21.65 -18.91
N SER A 189 4.92 -21.59 -19.76
CA SER A 189 5.92 -20.52 -19.71
C SER A 189 5.48 -19.37 -20.62
N SER A 190 4.66 -18.46 -20.09
CA SER A 190 4.20 -17.28 -20.84
C SER A 190 4.17 -16.05 -19.95
N VAL A 191 4.94 -15.03 -20.32
CA VAL A 191 5.00 -13.74 -19.60
C VAL A 191 3.63 -13.05 -19.57
N ARG A 192 2.89 -13.09 -20.68
CA ARG A 192 1.53 -12.52 -20.74
C ARG A 192 0.59 -13.22 -19.76
N TYR A 193 0.71 -14.54 -19.62
CA TYR A 193 -0.08 -15.30 -18.65
C TYR A 193 0.36 -15.01 -17.21
N PHE A 194 1.66 -14.86 -16.97
CA PHE A 194 2.21 -14.46 -15.67
C PHE A 194 1.65 -13.11 -15.21
N LEU A 195 1.71 -12.08 -16.05
CA LEU A 195 1.17 -10.76 -15.75
C LEU A 195 -0.35 -10.80 -15.49
N LYS A 196 -1.09 -11.62 -16.25
CA LYS A 196 -2.52 -11.85 -16.02
C LYS A 196 -2.78 -12.46 -14.63
N CYS A 197 -1.97 -13.44 -14.22
CA CYS A 197 -2.08 -14.07 -12.90
C CYS A 197 -1.69 -13.13 -11.76
N LEU A 198 -0.70 -12.26 -11.94
CA LEU A 198 -0.34 -11.23 -10.96
C LEU A 198 -1.49 -10.24 -10.72
N TRP A 199 -2.16 -9.84 -11.81
CA TRP A 199 -3.31 -8.92 -11.75
C TRP A 199 -4.58 -9.59 -11.21
N SER A 200 -4.84 -10.84 -11.63
CA SER A 200 -6.01 -11.61 -11.23
C SER A 200 -5.57 -13.00 -10.76
N PRO A 201 -5.26 -13.18 -9.46
CA PRO A 201 -4.76 -14.46 -8.93
C PRO A 201 -5.65 -15.67 -9.22
N SER A 202 -6.96 -15.44 -9.36
CA SER A 202 -7.94 -16.48 -9.75
C SER A 202 -7.72 -17.08 -11.14
N SER A 203 -6.93 -16.44 -12.01
CA SER A 203 -6.60 -17.04 -13.32
C SER A 203 -5.58 -18.15 -13.23
N LEU A 204 -4.85 -18.26 -12.11
CA LEU A 204 -3.98 -19.39 -11.83
C LEU A 204 -4.83 -20.52 -11.22
N ASN A 205 -4.95 -21.65 -11.93
CA ASN A 205 -5.72 -22.80 -11.45
C ASN A 205 -5.01 -23.48 -10.27
N LEU A 206 -5.28 -23.00 -9.05
CA LEU A 206 -4.81 -23.61 -7.81
C LEU A 206 -5.68 -24.83 -7.49
N LEU A 207 -5.28 -26.01 -7.97
CA LEU A 207 -5.95 -27.28 -7.68
C LEU A 207 -5.80 -27.70 -6.20
N ASP A 208 -4.62 -27.45 -5.62
CA ASP A 208 -4.31 -27.68 -4.21
C ASP A 208 -3.67 -26.41 -3.63
N SER A 209 -4.31 -25.79 -2.64
CA SER A 209 -3.84 -24.55 -2.01
C SER A 209 -2.74 -24.75 -0.97
N LYS A 210 -2.43 -25.99 -0.57
CA LYS A 210 -1.46 -26.28 0.50
C LYS A 210 -0.09 -25.66 0.23
N LYS A 211 0.45 -25.84 -0.97
CA LYS A 211 1.78 -25.30 -1.32
C LYS A 211 1.77 -23.78 -1.36
N ALA A 212 0.67 -23.18 -1.85
CA ALA A 212 0.50 -21.73 -1.86
C ALA A 212 0.44 -21.14 -0.45
N ILE A 213 -0.32 -21.75 0.46
CA ILE A 213 -0.41 -21.33 1.87
C ILE A 213 0.95 -21.46 2.55
N LEU A 214 1.63 -22.60 2.37
CA LEU A 214 2.96 -22.83 2.96
C LEU A 214 3.98 -21.79 2.48
N LEU A 215 3.97 -21.47 1.18
CA LEU A 215 4.82 -20.41 0.63
C LEU A 215 4.51 -19.05 1.26
N ILE A 216 3.22 -18.67 1.36
CA ILE A 216 2.82 -17.39 1.95
C ILE A 216 3.27 -17.28 3.41
N ILE A 217 3.09 -18.34 4.20
CA ILE A 217 3.55 -18.38 5.60
C ILE A 217 5.07 -18.23 5.65
N PHE A 218 5.79 -18.98 4.82
CA PHE A 218 7.25 -18.93 4.77
C PHE A 218 7.77 -17.52 4.40
N VAL A 219 7.20 -16.90 3.36
CA VAL A 219 7.55 -15.53 2.94
C VAL A 219 7.21 -14.52 4.04
N GLY A 220 6.07 -14.66 4.71
CA GLY A 220 5.68 -13.79 5.83
C GLY A 220 6.65 -13.89 7.01
N LEU A 221 7.12 -15.09 7.35
CA LEU A 221 8.14 -15.28 8.39
C LEU A 221 9.49 -14.68 7.98
N LEU A 222 9.91 -14.86 6.73
CA LEU A 222 11.14 -14.25 6.21
C LEU A 222 11.05 -12.73 6.23
N PHE A 223 9.90 -12.17 5.89
CA PHE A 223 9.66 -10.72 5.93
C PHE A 223 9.82 -10.15 7.34
N GLY A 224 9.15 -10.77 8.33
CA GLY A 224 9.30 -10.37 9.73
C GLY A 224 10.73 -10.55 10.24
N PHE A 225 11.39 -11.65 9.87
CA PHE A 225 12.80 -11.88 10.22
C PHE A 225 13.72 -10.82 9.60
N ALA A 226 13.48 -10.39 8.36
CA ALA A 226 14.30 -9.39 7.69
C ALA A 226 14.31 -8.05 8.45
N HIS A 227 13.17 -7.64 9.02
CA HIS A 227 13.06 -6.43 9.83
C HIS A 227 13.84 -6.52 11.16
N ILE A 228 14.07 -7.73 11.65
CA ILE A 228 14.87 -7.98 12.87
C ILE A 228 16.37 -8.10 12.52
N ALA A 229 16.69 -8.83 11.45
CA ALA A 229 18.05 -9.27 11.13
C ALA A 229 18.87 -8.25 10.34
N PHE A 230 18.24 -7.52 9.40
CA PHE A 230 18.91 -6.54 8.55
C PHE A 230 18.69 -5.11 9.04
N GLY A 231 18.48 -4.96 10.35
CA GLY A 231 18.01 -3.75 11.00
C GLY A 231 18.65 -2.47 10.46
N ASP A 232 17.87 -1.75 9.65
CA ASP A 232 18.01 -0.32 9.35
C ASP A 232 16.62 0.20 8.96
N SER A 233 15.97 0.90 9.90
CA SER A 233 15.35 2.23 9.69
C SER A 233 14.62 2.74 10.94
N TRP A 234 13.72 2.03 11.62
CA TRP A 234 13.01 2.57 12.82
C TRP A 234 13.64 2.23 14.18
N SER A 235 13.33 2.85 15.33
CA SER A 235 13.66 2.44 16.74
C SER A 235 12.83 3.29 17.73
N GLU A 236 12.64 3.07 19.03
CA GLU A 236 12.66 1.85 19.82
C GLU A 236 11.20 1.56 20.27
N GLY A 237 10.65 0.44 19.78
CA GLY A 237 9.21 0.12 19.78
C GLY A 237 8.64 -0.17 18.39
N LYS A 238 9.31 0.33 17.35
CA LYS A 238 9.17 0.12 15.90
C LYS A 238 7.86 -0.49 15.39
N PHE A 239 7.05 0.34 14.75
CA PHE A 239 6.52 -0.01 13.43
C PHE A 239 7.50 0.49 12.38
#